data_AF-A0A3D9KNS0-F1
#
_entry.id   AF-A0A3D9KNS0-F1
#
_cell.length_a   1.000
_cell.length_b   1.000
_cell.length_c   1.000
_cell.angle_alpha   90.00
_cell.angle_beta   90.00
_cell.angle_gamma   90.00
#
_symmetry.space_group_name_H-M   'P 1'
#
loop_
_entity.id
_entity.type
_entity.pdbx_description
1 polymer ?
#
loop_
_entity_poly.entity_id
_entity_poly.type
_entity_poly.pdbx_seq_one_letter_code
_entity_poly.pdbx_strand_id
1 'polypeptide(L)'
;MMRHTYLEPAVLNVVFALRIKAASKAKAFESAMCQLSERNLSLDRIRLTDEQGKNIWFAVERIEAIRWTAVVSTGFSHQFQVHGQIRLAIVPERSAAIPLPLPPSSEYRLPGSKLSDMPVWVIPTVGEPAFAHVLGQSLERRLPCSTFSLTSAV
;
A
#
# COMPACT_ATOMS: atom_id res chain seq x y z
N MET A 1 29.10 3.24 19.84
CA MET A 1 28.65 4.01 18.66
C MET A 1 27.34 3.40 18.16
N MET A 2 26.21 4.03 18.46
CA MET A 2 24.90 3.53 18.04
C MET A 2 24.71 3.84 16.54
N ARG A 3 24.56 2.80 15.72
CA ARG A 3 24.18 2.94 14.31
C ARG A 3 22.71 3.33 14.27
N HIS A 4 22.43 4.61 13.99
CA HIS A 4 21.09 5.03 13.60
C HIS A 4 20.76 4.31 12.28
N THR A 5 19.98 3.23 12.39
CA THR A 5 19.58 2.43 11.24
C THR A 5 18.34 3.10 10.69
N TYR A 6 18.51 3.87 9.62
CA TYR A 6 17.39 4.49 8.91
C TYR A 6 16.60 3.39 8.19
N LEU A 7 15.27 3.51 8.12
CA LEU A 7 14.47 2.63 7.28
C LEU A 7 14.89 2.86 5.82
N GLU A 8 15.42 1.82 5.22
CA GLU A 8 15.73 1.77 3.79
C GLU A 8 14.43 1.78 2.97
N PRO A 9 14.50 2.11 1.67
CA PRO A 9 13.38 1.94 0.76
C PRO A 9 12.74 0.56 0.89
N ALA A 10 11.41 0.52 0.94
CA ALA A 10 10.65 -0.69 1.11
C ALA A 10 9.56 -0.80 0.05
N VAL A 11 9.08 -2.02 -0.15
CA VAL A 11 7.94 -2.33 -1.00
C VAL A 11 6.79 -2.77 -0.10
N LEU A 12 5.74 -1.96 -0.06
CA LEU A 12 4.50 -2.29 0.60
C LEU A 12 3.60 -3.02 -0.39
N ASN A 13 3.24 -4.25 -0.08
CA ASN A 13 2.24 -5.02 -0.80
C ASN A 13 0.95 -5.01 -0.01
N VAL A 14 -0.15 -4.58 -0.62
CA VAL A 14 -1.48 -4.54 0.00
C VAL A 14 -2.44 -5.34 -0.85
N VAL A 15 -3.05 -6.37 -0.27
CA VAL A 15 -4.18 -7.09 -0.85
C VAL A 15 -5.46 -6.45 -0.36
N PHE A 16 -6.33 -6.08 -1.28
CA PHE A 16 -7.51 -5.29 -0.97
C PHE A 16 -8.76 -5.75 -1.72
N ALA A 17 -9.90 -5.27 -1.24
CA ALA A 17 -11.18 -5.41 -1.92
C ALA A 17 -11.93 -4.07 -1.97
N LEU A 18 -12.47 -3.74 -3.15
CA LEU A 18 -13.36 -2.61 -3.36
C LEU A 18 -14.80 -3.08 -3.45
N ARG A 19 -15.72 -2.31 -2.86
CA ARG A 19 -17.15 -2.51 -3.04
C ARG A 19 -17.66 -1.57 -4.12
N ILE A 20 -18.14 -2.12 -5.23
CA ILE A 20 -18.56 -1.37 -6.42
C ILE A 20 -20.03 -1.64 -6.70
N LYS A 21 -20.78 -0.58 -6.97
CA LYS A 21 -22.15 -0.67 -7.46
C LYS A 21 -22.14 -0.60 -8.99
N ALA A 22 -22.64 -1.64 -9.67
CA ALA A 22 -22.65 -1.71 -11.12
C ALA A 22 -23.77 -2.63 -11.65
N ALA A 23 -24.10 -2.51 -12.94
CA ALA A 23 -25.13 -3.35 -13.56
C ALA A 23 -24.72 -4.83 -13.68
N SER A 24 -23.42 -5.12 -13.84
CA SER A 24 -22.87 -6.46 -14.03
C SER A 24 -21.47 -6.62 -13.44
N LYS A 25 -20.99 -7.87 -13.30
CA LYS A 25 -19.61 -8.16 -12.86
C LYS A 25 -18.56 -7.50 -13.76
N ALA A 26 -18.77 -7.53 -15.08
CA ALA A 26 -17.87 -6.92 -16.04
C ALA A 26 -17.79 -5.39 -15.83
N LYS A 27 -18.95 -4.74 -15.66
CA LYS A 27 -18.98 -3.29 -15.38
C LYS A 27 -18.36 -2.95 -14.02
N ALA A 28 -18.55 -3.77 -12.99
CA ALA A 28 -17.89 -3.57 -11.71
C ALA A 28 -16.37 -3.65 -11.83
N PHE A 29 -15.86 -4.61 -12.61
CA PHE A 29 -14.43 -4.76 -12.87
C PHE A 29 -13.86 -3.54 -13.61
N GLU A 30 -14.50 -3.13 -14.71
CA GLU A 30 -14.12 -1.95 -15.48
C GLU A 30 -14.09 -0.70 -14.59
N SER A 31 -15.13 -0.49 -13.78
CA SER A 31 -15.19 0.64 -12.84
C SER A 31 -14.06 0.62 -11.81
N ALA A 32 -13.73 -0.55 -11.25
CA ALA A 32 -12.63 -0.69 -10.31
C ALA A 32 -11.26 -0.38 -10.96
N MET A 33 -11.03 -0.90 -12.17
CA MET A 33 -9.83 -0.62 -12.95
C MET A 33 -9.69 0.87 -13.28
N CYS A 34 -10.79 1.53 -13.66
CA CYS A 34 -10.78 2.96 -13.91
C CYS A 34 -10.48 3.73 -12.62
N GLN A 35 -11.15 3.41 -11.51
CA GLN A 35 -10.99 4.12 -10.25
C GLN A 35 -9.57 4.02 -9.69
N LEU A 36 -8.95 2.83 -9.75
CA LEU A 36 -7.57 2.60 -9.31
C LEU A 36 -6.65 2.31 -10.50
N SER A 37 -6.59 3.26 -11.43
CA SER A 37 -5.56 3.27 -12.49
C SER A 37 -4.40 4.16 -12.08
N GLU A 38 -3.22 3.94 -12.67
CA GLU A 38 -2.03 4.77 -12.43
C GLU A 38 -2.29 6.26 -12.68
N ARG A 39 -3.16 6.60 -13.63
CA ARG A 39 -3.53 7.98 -13.96
C ARG A 39 -4.49 8.62 -12.94
N ASN A 40 -5.26 7.80 -12.24
CA ASN A 40 -6.28 8.28 -11.31
C ASN A 40 -5.82 8.20 -9.86
N LEU A 41 -4.76 7.45 -9.55
CA LEU A 41 -4.20 7.40 -8.21
C LEU A 41 -3.40 8.68 -7.90
N SER A 42 -3.77 9.34 -6.81
CA SER A 42 -3.08 10.53 -6.29
C SER A 42 -2.45 10.20 -4.94
N LEU A 43 -1.65 9.13 -4.92
CA LEU A 43 -1.09 8.55 -3.70
C LEU A 43 0.38 8.94 -3.56
N ASP A 44 0.65 10.14 -3.05
CA ASP A 44 2.01 10.64 -2.82
C ASP A 44 2.59 10.21 -1.47
N ARG A 45 1.72 9.90 -0.51
CA ARG A 45 2.10 9.51 0.84
C ARG A 45 1.12 8.51 1.43
N ILE A 46 1.63 7.70 2.34
CA ILE A 46 0.85 6.71 3.06
C ILE A 46 1.22 6.74 4.54
N ARG A 47 0.22 6.59 5.39
CA ARG A 47 0.40 6.50 6.83
C ARG A 47 0.38 5.03 7.24
N LEU A 48 1.41 4.60 7.95
CA LEU A 48 1.47 3.28 8.57
C LEU A 48 1.58 3.44 10.09
N THR A 49 1.11 2.44 10.80
CA THR A 49 1.13 2.32 12.25
C THR A 49 2.14 1.24 12.62
N ASP A 50 3.03 1.52 13.57
CA ASP A 50 3.94 0.51 14.11
C ASP A 50 3.27 -0.33 15.22
N GLU A 51 4.02 -1.30 15.76
CA GLU A 51 3.58 -2.17 16.85
C GLU A 51 3.22 -1.41 18.14
N GLN A 52 3.76 -0.19 18.32
CA GLN A 52 3.47 0.67 19.47
C GLN A 52 2.23 1.55 19.23
N GLY A 53 1.56 1.42 18.09
CA GLY A 53 0.42 2.24 17.71
C GLY A 53 0.81 3.63 17.18
N LYS A 54 2.11 3.91 17.00
CA LYS A 54 2.60 5.18 16.50
C LYS A 54 2.43 5.26 14.99
N ASN A 55 1.89 6.39 14.55
CA ASN A 55 1.65 6.66 13.15
C ASN A 55 2.84 7.38 12.52
N ILE A 56 3.31 6.84 11.42
CA ILE A 56 4.47 7.32 10.67
C ILE A 56 4.05 7.49 9.20
N TRP A 57 4.47 8.62 8.62
CA TRP A 57 4.24 8.91 7.21
C TRP A 57 5.40 8.38 6.37
N PHE A 58 5.05 7.77 5.25
CA PHE A 58 5.96 7.32 4.22
C PHE A 58 5.60 8.04 2.93
N ALA A 59 6.60 8.55 2.23
CA ALA A 59 6.43 9.01 0.86
C ALA A 59 6.31 7.79 -0.05
N VAL A 60 5.40 7.84 -1.01
CA VAL A 60 5.24 6.83 -2.05
C VAL A 60 6.05 7.30 -3.25
N GLU A 61 7.16 6.62 -3.53
CA GLU A 61 8.03 6.99 -4.65
C GLU A 61 7.42 6.60 -5.99
N ARG A 62 6.78 5.42 -6.03
CA ARG A 62 6.08 4.92 -7.20
C ARG A 62 5.12 3.78 -6.85
N ILE A 63 4.10 3.64 -7.67
CA ILE A 63 3.28 2.42 -7.73
C ILE A 63 4.02 1.44 -8.63
N GLU A 64 4.43 0.29 -8.11
CA GLU A 64 5.12 -0.73 -8.91
C GLU A 64 4.16 -1.58 -9.74
N ALA A 65 3.00 -1.90 -9.19
CA ALA A 65 1.99 -2.71 -9.87
C ALA A 65 0.62 -2.60 -9.19
N ILE A 66 -0.43 -2.73 -10.01
CA ILE A 66 -1.79 -3.00 -9.56
C ILE A 66 -2.27 -4.24 -10.31
N ARG A 67 -2.70 -5.26 -9.56
CA ARG A 67 -3.18 -6.54 -10.13
C ARG A 67 -4.57 -6.82 -9.61
N TRP A 68 -5.48 -7.15 -10.51
CA TRP A 68 -6.85 -7.52 -10.17
C TRP A 68 -7.00 -9.03 -10.24
N THR A 69 -7.66 -9.63 -9.25
CA THR A 69 -7.66 -11.09 -9.07
C THR A 69 -9.04 -11.72 -9.20
N ALA A 70 -10.10 -11.05 -8.74
CA ALA A 70 -11.44 -11.61 -8.77
C ALA A 70 -12.53 -10.55 -8.71
N VAL A 71 -13.73 -10.92 -9.19
CA VAL A 71 -14.97 -10.17 -8.95
C VAL A 71 -16.04 -11.14 -8.45
N VAL A 72 -16.53 -10.88 -7.25
CA VAL A 72 -17.60 -11.67 -6.63
C VAL A 72 -18.83 -10.81 -6.42
N SER A 73 -20.02 -11.40 -6.56
CA SER A 73 -21.27 -10.73 -6.19
C SER A 73 -21.41 -10.82 -4.68
N THR A 74 -21.89 -9.74 -4.05
CA THR A 74 -22.13 -9.71 -2.60
C THR A 74 -23.48 -10.29 -2.20
N GLY A 75 -24.24 -10.87 -3.14
CA GLY A 75 -25.62 -11.34 -2.92
C GLY A 75 -26.67 -10.22 -2.92
N PHE A 76 -26.25 -8.95 -2.87
CA PHE A 76 -27.11 -7.78 -3.05
C PHE A 76 -27.15 -7.37 -4.52
N SER A 77 -28.33 -6.97 -5.00
CA SER A 77 -28.50 -6.56 -6.39
C SER A 77 -27.54 -5.43 -6.74
N HIS A 78 -26.85 -5.59 -7.87
CA HIS A 78 -25.92 -4.60 -8.42
C HIS A 78 -24.74 -4.21 -7.53
N GLN A 79 -24.40 -5.02 -6.51
CA GLN A 79 -23.20 -4.83 -5.71
C GLN A 79 -22.21 -5.97 -5.90
N PHE A 80 -20.96 -5.58 -6.10
CA PHE A 80 -19.86 -6.48 -6.36
C PHE A 80 -18.67 -6.12 -5.48
N GLN A 81 -17.90 -7.14 -5.14
CA GLN A 81 -16.62 -6.98 -4.48
C GLN A 81 -15.52 -7.34 -5.46
N VAL A 82 -14.68 -6.37 -5.78
CA VAL A 82 -13.56 -6.50 -6.72
C VAL A 82 -12.27 -6.60 -5.92
N HIS A 83 -11.55 -7.70 -6.10
CA HIS A 83 -10.32 -8.00 -5.39
C HIS A 83 -9.11 -7.60 -6.21
N GLY A 84 -8.11 -7.05 -5.52
CA GLY A 84 -6.85 -6.69 -6.15
C GLY A 84 -5.69 -6.66 -5.16
N GLN A 85 -4.54 -6.35 -5.71
CA GLN A 85 -3.29 -6.16 -5.00
C GLN A 85 -2.60 -4.92 -5.57
N ILE A 86 -2.08 -4.06 -4.71
CA ILE A 86 -1.21 -2.96 -5.08
C ILE A 86 0.17 -3.16 -4.46
N ARG A 87 1.22 -2.83 -5.21
CA ARG A 87 2.61 -2.82 -4.76
C ARG A 87 3.12 -1.39 -4.84
N LEU A 88 3.64 -0.87 -3.73
CA LEU A 88 4.08 0.52 -3.60
C LEU A 88 5.54 0.53 -3.16
N ALA A 89 6.40 1.25 -3.88
CA ALA A 89 7.72 1.60 -3.36
C ALA A 89 7.57 2.80 -2.44
N ILE A 90 7.98 2.65 -1.18
CA ILE A 90 7.82 3.65 -0.13
C ILE A 90 9.15 3.94 0.57
N VAL A 91 9.30 5.18 1.01
CA VAL A 91 10.43 5.62 1.84
C VAL A 91 9.92 6.40 3.04
N PRO A 92 10.60 6.33 4.20
CA PRO A 92 10.21 7.15 5.34
C PRO A 92 10.24 8.64 4.97
N GLU A 93 9.18 9.35 5.32
CA GLU A 93 9.18 10.80 5.18
C GLU A 93 10.15 11.37 6.23
N ARG A 94 11.23 12.01 5.78
CA ARG A 94 12.18 12.68 6.68
C ARG A 94 11.52 13.94 7.22
N SER A 95 10.91 13.86 8.39
CA SER A 95 10.45 15.05 9.09
C SER A 95 11.65 15.91 9.49
N ALA A 96 11.64 17.18 9.08
CA ALA A 96 12.70 18.15 9.36
C ALA A 96 12.95 18.40 10.87
N ALA A 97 12.02 17.97 11.74
CA ALA A 97 12.11 18.23 13.17
C ALA A 97 13.00 17.23 13.93
N ILE A 98 12.98 15.93 13.59
CA ILE A 98 13.75 14.90 14.30
C ILE A 98 13.97 13.71 13.35
N PRO A 99 15.21 13.33 13.00
CA PRO A 99 15.49 12.05 12.36
C PRO A 99 15.22 10.95 13.39
N LEU A 100 13.98 10.47 13.46
CA LEU A 100 13.64 9.33 14.29
C LEU A 100 14.28 8.09 13.66
N PRO A 101 15.18 7.37 14.38
CA PRO A 101 15.59 6.05 13.97
C PRO A 101 14.35 5.16 14.03
N LEU A 102 13.82 4.80 12.86
CA LEU A 102 12.70 3.90 12.75
C LEU A 102 13.23 2.47 13.00
N PRO A 103 12.67 1.71 13.95
CA PRO A 103 13.22 0.41 14.29
C PRO A 103 13.32 -0.50 13.06
N PRO A 104 14.45 -1.17 12.83
CA PRO A 104 14.64 -2.10 11.73
C PRO A 104 13.90 -3.42 11.95
N SER A 105 12.85 -3.48 12.76
CA SER A 105 12.12 -4.71 13.11
C SER A 105 10.61 -4.54 13.24
N SER A 106 10.08 -3.32 13.17
CA SER A 106 8.66 -3.09 13.44
C SER A 106 7.79 -3.50 12.24
N GLU A 107 6.80 -4.35 12.51
CA GLU A 107 5.70 -4.62 11.58
C GLU A 107 4.89 -3.33 11.36
N TYR A 108 5.10 -2.67 10.23
CA TYR A 108 4.28 -1.51 9.85
C TYR A 108 2.98 -1.96 9.21
N ARG A 109 1.85 -1.48 9.73
CA ARG A 109 0.52 -1.83 9.23
C ARG A 109 -0.31 -0.62 8.89
N LEU A 110 -1.21 -0.75 7.91
CA LEU A 110 -2.21 0.26 7.64
C LEU A 110 -3.06 0.50 8.90
N PRO A 111 -3.39 1.75 9.23
CA PRO A 111 -4.17 2.06 10.42
C PRO A 111 -5.50 1.30 10.42
N GLY A 112 -5.85 0.72 11.56
CA GLY A 112 -7.17 0.13 11.77
C GLY A 112 -8.27 1.18 11.59
N SER A 113 -9.43 0.76 11.07
CA SER A 113 -10.61 1.60 11.03
C SER A 113 -11.27 1.63 12.42
N LYS A 114 -11.82 2.78 12.83
CA LYS A 114 -12.69 2.85 14.02
C LYS A 114 -14.13 2.42 13.72
N LEU A 115 -14.46 2.24 12.44
CA LEU A 115 -15.81 2.00 11.94
C LEU A 115 -16.01 0.56 11.47
N SER A 116 -14.95 -0.24 11.43
CA SER A 116 -14.99 -1.63 10.98
C SER A 116 -13.89 -2.42 11.67
N ASP A 117 -14.20 -3.67 12.01
CA ASP A 117 -13.21 -4.63 12.50
C ASP A 117 -12.14 -4.95 11.44
N MET A 118 -12.43 -4.66 10.17
CA MET A 118 -11.47 -4.76 9.08
C MET A 118 -10.79 -3.41 8.82
N PRO A 119 -9.46 -3.38 8.59
CA PRO A 119 -8.79 -2.15 8.21
C PRO A 119 -9.34 -1.64 6.87
N VAL A 120 -9.77 -0.38 6.86
CA VAL A 120 -10.22 0.32 5.66
C VAL A 120 -9.13 1.31 5.27
N TRP A 121 -8.60 1.13 4.07
CA TRP A 121 -7.67 2.07 3.48
C TRP A 121 -8.42 3.05 2.58
N VAL A 122 -8.24 4.34 2.88
CA VAL A 122 -8.73 5.43 2.03
C VAL A 122 -7.64 5.76 1.03
N ILE A 123 -7.90 5.42 -0.24
CA ILE A 123 -6.97 5.62 -1.34
C ILE A 123 -7.35 6.93 -2.04
N PRO A 124 -6.53 7.99 -1.95
CA PRO A 124 -6.77 9.22 -2.69
C PRO A 124 -6.72 8.96 -4.20
N THR A 125 -7.73 9.46 -4.89
CA THR A 125 -7.78 9.48 -6.35
C THR A 125 -7.92 10.92 -6.86
N VAL A 126 -7.79 11.15 -8.16
CA VAL A 126 -8.04 12.46 -8.80
C VAL A 126 -9.49 12.92 -8.62
N GLY A 127 -10.42 11.98 -8.44
CA GLY A 127 -11.82 12.26 -8.13
C GLY A 127 -12.14 11.93 -6.67
N GLU A 128 -13.17 11.13 -6.46
CA GLU A 128 -13.56 10.69 -5.12
C GLU A 128 -12.58 9.64 -4.56
N PRO A 129 -12.24 9.70 -3.26
CA PRO A 129 -11.42 8.68 -2.62
C PRO A 129 -12.04 7.29 -2.78
N ALA A 130 -11.19 6.30 -3.07
CA ALA A 130 -11.62 4.91 -3.06
C ALA A 130 -11.48 4.34 -1.64
N PHE A 131 -12.50 3.60 -1.20
CA PHE A 131 -12.49 2.92 0.09
C PHE A 131 -12.24 1.44 -0.14
N ALA A 132 -11.09 0.96 0.33
CA ALA A 132 -10.64 -0.40 0.13
C ALA A 132 -10.55 -1.14 1.45
N HIS A 133 -11.17 -2.32 1.54
CA HIS A 133 -10.95 -3.22 2.66
C HIS A 133 -9.59 -3.88 2.50
N VAL A 134 -8.74 -3.78 3.50
CA VAL A 134 -7.42 -4.42 3.51
C VAL A 134 -7.59 -5.86 3.97
N LEU A 135 -7.33 -6.80 3.07
CA LEU A 135 -7.42 -8.24 3.32
C LEU A 135 -6.10 -8.83 3.81
N GLY A 136 -5.00 -8.19 3.45
CA GLY A 136 -3.65 -8.62 3.82
C GLY A 136 -2.64 -7.58 3.42
N GLN A 137 -1.49 -7.60 4.10
CA GLN A 137 -0.39 -6.70 3.78
C GLN A 137 0.95 -7.30 4.19
N SER A 138 1.99 -6.98 3.43
CA SER A 138 3.37 -7.31 3.75
C SER A 138 4.27 -6.14 3.38
N LEU A 139 5.36 -5.98 4.13
CA LEU A 139 6.39 -4.98 3.86
C LEU A 139 7.69 -5.72 3.56
N GLU A 140 8.17 -5.60 2.33
CA GLU A 140 9.45 -6.17 1.88
C GLU A 140 10.50 -5.07 1.85
N ARG A 141 11.68 -5.28 2.45
CA ARG A 141 12.77 -4.30 2.34
C ARG A 141 13.47 -4.48 1.02
N ARG A 142 13.79 -3.36 0.34
CA ARG A 142 14.76 -3.43 -0.75
C ARG A 142 16.14 -3.49 -0.11
N LEU A 143 16.73 -4.69 -0.12
CA LEU A 143 18.15 -4.80 0.16
C LEU A 143 18.90 -3.94 -0.88
N PRO A 144 19.89 -3.14 -0.47
CA PRO A 144 20.77 -2.51 -1.43
C PRO A 144 21.41 -3.62 -2.27
N CYS A 145 21.26 -3.54 -3.60
CA CYS A 145 22.01 -4.39 -4.51
C CYS A 145 23.48 -4.18 -4.18
N SER A 146 24.08 -5.15 -3.48
CA SER A 146 25.52 -5.18 -3.30
C SER A 146 26.07 -5.50 -4.68
N THR A 147 26.65 -4.50 -5.33
CA THR A 147 27.43 -4.72 -6.54
C THR A 147 28.58 -5.64 -6.15
N PHE A 148 28.39 -6.95 -6.33
CA PHE A 148 29.49 -7.90 -6.26
C PHE A 148 30.37 -7.63 -7.47
N SER A 149 31.32 -6.72 -7.31
CA SER A 149 32.44 -6.60 -8.22
C SER A 149 33.30 -7.85 -8.03
N LEU A 150 33.09 -8.85 -8.89
CA LEU A 150 34.05 -9.92 -9.10
C LEU A 150 35.31 -9.29 -9.71
N THR A 151 36.21 -8.77 -8.87
CA THR A 151 37.61 -8.64 -9.23
C THR A 151 38.17 -10.05 -9.38
N SER A 152 38.17 -10.55 -10.61
CA SER A 152 38.94 -11.72 -11.01
C SER A 152 40.41 -11.38 -10.77
N ALA A 153 41.03 -12.02 -9.78
CA ALA A 153 42.48 -12.03 -9.64
C ALA A 153 43.05 -12.88 -10.78
N VAL A 154 43.97 -12.28 -11.55
CA VAL A 154 44.92 -12.97 -12.42
C VAL A 154 46.29 -12.71 -11.85
#